data_AF-A0A7G8VEK6-F1
#
_entry.id   AF-A0A7G8VEK6-F1
#
_cell.length_a   1.000
_cell.length_b   1.000
_cell.length_c   1.000
_cell.angle_alpha   90.00
_cell.angle_beta   90.00
_cell.angle_gamma   90.00
#
_symmetry.space_group_name_H-M   'P 1'
#
loop_
_entity.id
_entity.type
_entity.pdbx_description
1 polymer ?
#
loop_
_entity_poly.entity_id
_entity_poly.type
_entity_poly.pdbx_seq_one_letter_code
_entity_poly.pdbx_strand_id
1 'polypeptide(L)'
;MAVDAGIAAPRHRLLTLKKTETIDPSQWGTPASPVETRNFSPYDKTVLQAIECKTEPNSSRMVTRDISFLGLVNLQSESRSMTFFSRAHLTSLQLQGDWRRMAIGSRLEVIARLDSMVESIITKFDQTYAYEIACLVESELPASDLHPALLGVAKRLGCASDRPQKGRTDVYFYLEDYAFAVRLETAFESRRPTKYRITEVRQE
;
A
#
# COMPACT_ATOMS: atom_id res chain seq x y z
N MET A 1 -19.36 6.26 -3.88
CA MET A 1 -19.03 6.72 -2.53
C MET A 1 -17.95 7.78 -2.70
N ALA A 2 -18.27 9.06 -2.50
CA ALA A 2 -17.29 10.14 -2.61
C ALA A 2 -16.69 10.38 -1.23
N VAL A 3 -15.39 10.15 -1.09
CA VAL A 3 -14.64 10.43 0.14
C VAL A 3 -13.96 11.77 -0.07
N ASP A 4 -14.58 12.85 0.41
CA ASP A 4 -13.94 14.17 0.40
C ASP A 4 -13.05 14.29 1.66
N ALA A 5 -11.80 13.89 1.49
CA ALA A 5 -10.78 14.00 2.52
C ALA A 5 -10.06 15.36 2.50
N GLY A 6 -10.47 16.29 1.62
CA GLY A 6 -9.75 17.55 1.38
C GLY A 6 -8.33 17.37 0.83
N ILE A 7 -8.00 16.18 0.32
CA ILE A 7 -6.68 15.85 -0.22
C ILE A 7 -6.55 16.47 -1.62
N ALA A 8 -5.42 17.12 -1.86
CA ALA A 8 -5.14 17.70 -3.16
C ALA A 8 -5.07 16.63 -4.26
N ALA A 9 -5.53 16.98 -5.46
CA ALA A 9 -5.35 16.14 -6.63
C ALA A 9 -3.84 15.94 -6.91
N PRO A 10 -3.43 14.77 -7.41
CA PRO A 10 -2.03 14.52 -7.76
C PRO A 10 -1.56 15.50 -8.83
N ARG A 11 -0.34 16.02 -8.67
CA ARG A 11 0.35 16.89 -9.64
C ARG A 11 1.08 16.09 -10.71
N HIS A 12 1.56 14.91 -10.34
CA HIS A 12 2.24 13.97 -11.21
C HIS A 12 1.53 12.61 -11.16
N ARG A 13 1.63 11.87 -12.25
CA ARG A 13 0.97 10.57 -12.37
C ARG A 13 1.98 9.46 -12.44
N LEU A 14 1.91 8.52 -11.49
CA LEU A 14 2.67 7.27 -11.57
C LEU A 14 2.07 6.39 -12.68
N LEU A 15 2.95 5.76 -13.46
CA LEU A 15 2.63 4.70 -14.42
C LEU A 15 3.09 3.35 -13.89
N THR A 16 4.29 3.32 -13.31
CA THR A 16 4.87 2.11 -12.75
C THR A 16 5.72 2.45 -11.53
N LEU A 17 5.61 1.62 -10.49
CA LEU A 17 6.52 1.64 -9.34
C LEU A 17 6.92 0.21 -9.03
N LYS A 18 8.23 -0.06 -9.03
CA LYS A 18 8.79 -1.35 -8.59
C LYS A 18 9.55 -1.17 -7.30
N LYS A 19 9.37 -2.12 -6.39
CA LYS A 19 10.19 -2.22 -5.20
C LYS A 19 10.67 -3.65 -4.99
N THR A 20 11.84 -3.77 -4.38
CA THR A 20 12.47 -5.04 -4.08
C THR A 20 12.77 -5.12 -2.59
N GLU A 21 12.61 -6.30 -2.01
CA GLU A 21 13.04 -6.54 -0.64
C GLU A 21 14.56 -6.36 -0.52
N THR A 22 14.98 -5.60 0.48
CA THR A 22 16.39 -5.40 0.83
C THR A 22 16.88 -6.64 1.56
N ILE A 23 17.66 -7.49 0.89
CA ILE A 23 18.30 -8.66 1.51
C ILE A 23 19.50 -8.19 2.33
N ASP A 24 19.64 -8.72 3.56
CA ASP A 24 20.84 -8.57 4.37
C ASP A 24 22.02 -9.27 3.66
N PRO A 25 23.11 -8.55 3.31
CA PRO A 25 24.24 -9.11 2.55
C PRO A 25 24.96 -10.28 3.26
N SER A 26 24.64 -10.56 4.52
CA SER A 26 25.09 -11.78 5.21
C SER A 26 24.41 -13.08 4.75
N GLN A 27 23.34 -13.01 3.94
CA GLN A 27 22.60 -14.18 3.45
C GLN A 27 23.05 -14.63 2.05
N TRP A 28 24.30 -15.09 1.94
CA TRP A 28 24.80 -15.70 0.70
C TRP A 28 23.99 -16.96 0.35
N GLY A 29 23.46 -17.03 -0.89
CA GLY A 29 22.66 -18.16 -1.39
C GLY A 29 21.14 -17.97 -1.39
N THR A 30 20.64 -16.77 -1.08
CA THR A 30 19.19 -16.48 -1.15
C THR A 30 18.70 -16.34 -2.60
N PRO A 31 17.52 -16.89 -2.95
CA PRO A 31 16.89 -16.63 -4.25
C PRO A 31 16.64 -15.13 -4.43
N ALA A 32 16.52 -14.69 -5.69
CA ALA A 32 16.29 -13.28 -6.03
C ALA A 32 15.19 -12.66 -5.16
N SER A 33 15.45 -11.45 -4.63
CA SER A 33 14.50 -10.72 -3.77
C SER A 33 13.12 -10.68 -4.41
N PRO A 34 12.03 -10.89 -3.64
CA PRO A 34 10.68 -10.66 -4.13
C PRO A 34 10.58 -9.26 -4.75
N VAL A 35 10.13 -9.22 -5.99
CA VAL A 35 9.86 -7.98 -6.72
C VAL A 35 8.36 -7.73 -6.68
N GLU A 36 7.96 -6.58 -6.13
CA GLU A 36 6.59 -6.09 -6.23
C GLU A 36 6.55 -5.01 -7.31
N THR A 37 5.79 -5.28 -8.38
CA THR A 37 5.54 -4.31 -9.45
C THR A 37 4.11 -3.79 -9.33
N ARG A 38 3.96 -2.47 -9.27
CA ARG A 38 2.68 -1.76 -9.30
C ARG A 38 2.54 -1.03 -10.62
N ASN A 39 1.52 -1.40 -11.40
CA ASN A 39 1.14 -0.68 -12.60
C ASN A 39 -0.11 0.15 -12.31
N PHE A 40 -0.06 1.43 -12.67
CA PHE A 40 -1.12 2.38 -12.39
C PHE A 40 -1.93 2.62 -13.67
N SER A 41 -3.22 2.30 -13.61
CA SER A 41 -4.14 2.56 -14.73
C SER A 41 -4.59 4.03 -14.69
N PRO A 42 -4.91 4.65 -15.85
CA PRO A 42 -5.61 5.93 -15.87
C PRO A 42 -6.99 5.74 -15.27
N TYR A 43 -7.12 6.01 -13.97
CA TYR A 43 -8.41 6.37 -13.40
C TYR A 43 -8.41 7.86 -13.10
N ASP A 44 -9.61 8.43 -13.18
CA ASP A 44 -9.93 9.85 -13.13
C ASP A 44 -9.12 10.63 -12.08
N LYS A 45 -8.89 11.94 -12.32
CA LYS A 45 -8.05 12.94 -11.59
C LYS A 45 -8.29 13.08 -10.07
N THR A 46 -8.47 11.98 -9.39
CA THR A 46 -8.88 11.82 -8.01
C THR A 46 -7.79 11.06 -7.26
N VAL A 47 -7.91 11.02 -5.95
CA VAL A 47 -7.03 10.24 -5.06
C VAL A 47 -7.23 8.71 -5.19
N LEU A 48 -8.09 8.29 -6.11
CA LEU A 48 -8.35 6.89 -6.39
C LEU A 48 -7.38 6.40 -7.45
N GLN A 49 -6.64 5.35 -7.11
CA GLN A 49 -5.67 4.75 -8.02
C GLN A 49 -6.02 3.29 -8.23
N ALA A 50 -6.28 2.94 -9.49
CA ALA A 50 -6.36 1.55 -9.91
C ALA A 50 -4.94 1.03 -10.09
N ILE A 51 -4.59 0.01 -9.30
CA ILE A 51 -3.25 -0.54 -9.17
C ILE A 51 -3.33 -2.03 -9.47
N GLU A 52 -2.63 -2.46 -10.52
CA GLU A 52 -2.34 -3.87 -10.72
C GLU A 52 -1.01 -4.19 -10.03
N CYS A 53 -1.07 -5.00 -8.97
CA CYS A 53 0.09 -5.50 -8.23
C CYS A 53 0.44 -6.90 -8.75
N LYS A 54 1.69 -7.06 -9.21
CA LYS A 54 2.27 -8.37 -9.53
C LYS A 54 3.39 -8.64 -8.56
N THR A 55 3.27 -9.74 -7.83
CA THR A 55 4.33 -10.26 -6.96
C THR A 55 4.88 -11.50 -7.61
N GLU A 56 6.16 -11.47 -7.96
CA GLU A 56 6.86 -12.62 -8.53
C GLU A 56 7.74 -13.27 -7.46
N PRO A 57 7.32 -14.43 -6.89
CA PRO A 57 8.24 -15.40 -6.36
C PRO A 57 8.32 -16.64 -7.28
N ASN A 58 9.42 -17.38 -7.20
CA ASN A 58 9.78 -18.58 -7.97
C ASN A 58 8.75 -19.74 -7.98
N SER A 59 7.53 -19.63 -7.43
CA SER A 59 6.57 -20.75 -7.38
C SER A 59 5.07 -20.42 -7.41
N SER A 60 4.62 -19.17 -7.35
CA SER A 60 3.21 -18.84 -7.59
C SER A 60 3.03 -17.41 -8.09
N ARG A 61 2.60 -17.27 -9.36
CA ARG A 61 2.20 -15.97 -9.92
C ARG A 61 0.86 -15.56 -9.30
N MET A 62 0.92 -14.86 -8.17
CA MET A 62 -0.23 -14.18 -7.62
C MET A 62 -0.37 -12.82 -8.31
N VAL A 63 -1.52 -12.59 -8.93
CA VAL A 63 -1.86 -11.29 -9.52
C VAL A 63 -2.97 -10.69 -8.67
N THR A 64 -2.76 -9.46 -8.24
CA THR A 64 -3.73 -8.70 -7.47
C THR A 64 -4.10 -7.44 -8.24
N ARG A 65 -5.39 -7.15 -8.33
CA ARG A 65 -5.95 -5.92 -8.91
C ARG A 65 -6.69 -5.18 -7.83
N ASP A 66 -6.17 -4.03 -7.48
CA ASP A 66 -6.71 -3.19 -6.43
C ASP A 66 -7.19 -1.86 -6.99
N ILE A 67 -8.28 -1.35 -6.45
CA ILE A 67 -8.58 0.08 -6.48
C ILE A 67 -8.26 0.57 -5.08
N SER A 68 -7.25 1.43 -4.95
CA SER A 68 -6.78 1.91 -3.67
C SER A 68 -7.10 3.38 -3.46
N PHE A 69 -7.45 3.73 -2.23
CA PHE A 69 -7.46 5.10 -1.74
C PHE A 69 -6.08 5.38 -1.14
N LEU A 70 -5.34 6.30 -1.78
CA LEU A 70 -3.99 6.72 -1.41
C LEU A 70 -2.95 5.60 -1.29
N GLY A 71 -3.19 4.38 -1.78
CA GLY A 71 -2.26 3.26 -1.53
C GLY A 71 -2.32 2.66 -0.11
N LEU A 72 -3.18 3.21 0.77
CA LEU A 72 -3.34 2.75 2.17
C LEU A 72 -4.50 1.75 2.32
N VAL A 73 -5.61 2.01 1.62
CA VAL A 73 -6.87 1.29 1.81
C VAL A 73 -7.34 0.77 0.46
N ASN A 74 -7.58 -0.54 0.36
CA ASN A 74 -8.18 -1.10 -0.84
C ASN A 74 -9.70 -0.91 -0.80
N LEU A 75 -10.22 -0.11 -1.73
CA LEU A 75 -11.65 0.07 -1.98
C LEU A 75 -12.25 -1.14 -2.66
N GLN A 76 -11.48 -1.73 -3.55
CA GLN A 76 -11.77 -3.00 -4.20
C GLN A 76 -10.45 -3.75 -4.34
N SER A 77 -10.49 -5.06 -4.13
CA SER A 77 -9.34 -5.93 -4.31
C SER A 77 -9.80 -7.24 -4.92
N GLU A 78 -9.06 -7.72 -5.90
CA GLU A 78 -9.20 -9.07 -6.46
C GLU A 78 -7.82 -9.70 -6.52
N SER A 79 -7.64 -10.85 -5.90
CA SER A 79 -6.38 -11.61 -5.97
C SER A 79 -6.66 -12.98 -6.58
N ARG A 80 -5.82 -13.40 -7.52
CA ARG A 80 -5.94 -14.69 -8.19
C ARG A 80 -4.58 -15.37 -8.30
N SER A 81 -4.57 -16.67 -8.03
CA SER A 81 -3.52 -17.61 -8.40
C SER A 81 -4.16 -18.86 -9.00
N MET A 82 -3.36 -19.90 -9.28
CA MET A 82 -3.86 -21.16 -9.83
C MET A 82 -4.87 -21.87 -8.92
N THR A 83 -4.73 -21.74 -7.60
CA THR A 83 -5.50 -22.51 -6.62
C THR A 83 -6.31 -21.64 -5.66
N PHE A 84 -6.25 -20.33 -5.83
CA PHE A 84 -6.80 -19.35 -4.89
C PHE A 84 -7.41 -18.17 -5.64
N PHE A 85 -8.58 -17.77 -5.20
CA PHE A 85 -9.26 -16.56 -5.62
C PHE A 85 -9.78 -15.83 -4.38
N SER A 86 -9.55 -14.52 -4.30
CA SER A 86 -10.23 -13.69 -3.32
C SER A 86 -10.70 -12.40 -3.96
N ARG A 87 -11.81 -11.89 -3.45
CA ARG A 87 -12.28 -10.55 -3.75
C ARG A 87 -12.69 -9.86 -2.46
N ALA A 88 -12.44 -8.57 -2.38
CA ALA A 88 -12.91 -7.71 -1.30
C ALA A 88 -13.44 -6.41 -1.89
N HIS A 89 -14.46 -5.86 -1.26
CA HIS A 89 -14.96 -4.53 -1.57
C HIS A 89 -15.31 -3.79 -0.29
N LEU A 90 -15.01 -2.50 -0.30
CA LEU A 90 -15.25 -1.60 0.81
C LEU A 90 -16.73 -1.25 0.91
N THR A 91 -17.29 -1.41 2.10
CA THR A 91 -18.68 -1.06 2.42
C THR A 91 -18.78 0.22 3.26
N SER A 92 -17.72 0.59 3.97
CA SER A 92 -17.64 1.84 4.72
C SER A 92 -16.20 2.30 4.87
N LEU A 93 -15.96 3.61 4.73
CA LEU A 93 -14.67 4.23 5.00
C LEU A 93 -14.89 5.53 5.78
N GLN A 94 -14.16 5.68 6.87
CA GLN A 94 -14.10 6.90 7.67
C GLN A 94 -12.64 7.31 7.81
N LEU A 95 -12.39 8.60 7.68
CA LEU A 95 -11.08 9.21 7.82
C LEU A 95 -11.13 10.19 8.98
N GLN A 96 -10.14 10.13 9.86
CA GLN A 96 -9.98 11.07 10.97
C GLN A 96 -8.58 11.69 10.95
N GLY A 97 -8.49 12.93 11.42
CA GLY A 97 -7.27 13.74 11.38
C GLY A 97 -7.18 14.66 10.16
N ASP A 98 -6.11 15.45 10.10
CA ASP A 98 -5.88 16.43 9.03
C ASP A 98 -5.13 15.80 7.86
N TRP A 99 -5.85 15.00 7.06
CA TRP A 99 -5.35 14.37 5.84
C TRP A 99 -4.96 15.38 4.75
N ARG A 100 -5.43 16.63 4.87
CA ARG A 100 -5.10 17.69 3.92
C ARG A 100 -3.70 18.24 4.16
N ARG A 101 -3.34 18.51 5.41
CA ARG A 101 -2.02 19.07 5.75
C ARG A 101 -0.98 18.02 6.07
N MET A 102 -1.40 16.92 6.70
CA MET A 102 -0.50 15.86 7.20
C MET A 102 0.77 16.45 7.85
N ALA A 103 0.58 17.37 8.80
CA ALA A 103 1.71 18.01 9.47
C ALA A 103 2.50 16.98 10.30
N ILE A 104 3.81 17.17 10.42
CA ILE A 104 4.65 16.32 11.28
C ILE A 104 4.08 16.30 12.70
N GLY A 105 4.02 15.12 13.30
CA GLY A 105 3.41 14.86 14.61
C GLY A 105 1.89 14.68 14.59
N SER A 106 1.21 14.88 13.46
CA SER A 106 -0.23 14.64 13.36
C SER A 106 -0.56 13.14 13.33
N ARG A 107 -1.70 12.78 13.94
CA ARG A 107 -2.29 11.45 13.89
C ARG A 107 -3.37 11.41 12.81
N LEU A 108 -3.27 10.41 11.94
CA LEU A 108 -4.20 10.14 10.86
C LEU A 108 -4.79 8.76 11.09
N GLU A 109 -6.11 8.62 10.96
CA GLU A 109 -6.79 7.36 11.19
C GLU A 109 -7.72 7.01 10.05
N VAL A 110 -7.75 5.72 9.72
CA VAL A 110 -8.65 5.14 8.75
C VAL A 110 -9.42 4.02 9.43
N ILE A 111 -10.76 4.11 9.41
CA ILE A 111 -11.63 3.01 9.81
C ILE A 111 -12.35 2.50 8.57
N ALA A 112 -12.13 1.24 8.22
CA ALA A 112 -12.68 0.62 7.03
C ALA A 112 -13.52 -0.62 7.40
N ARG A 113 -14.63 -0.83 6.69
CA ARG A 113 -15.37 -2.10 6.66
C ARG A 113 -15.39 -2.66 5.25
N LEU A 114 -15.17 -3.96 5.15
CA LEU A 114 -15.11 -4.66 3.87
C LEU A 114 -15.89 -5.95 3.95
N ASP A 115 -16.50 -6.27 2.82
CA ASP A 115 -17.04 -7.59 2.54
C ASP A 115 -16.09 -8.30 1.60
N SER A 116 -15.67 -9.50 2.01
CA SER A 116 -14.72 -10.32 1.28
C SER A 116 -15.29 -11.71 1.03
N MET A 117 -14.89 -12.28 -0.09
CA MET A 117 -15.14 -13.66 -0.46
C MET A 117 -13.78 -14.29 -0.76
N VAL A 118 -13.52 -15.45 -0.17
CA VAL A 118 -12.32 -16.25 -0.42
C VAL A 118 -12.76 -17.61 -0.94
N GLU A 119 -12.12 -18.05 -2.02
CA GLU A 119 -12.37 -19.31 -2.68
C GLU A 119 -11.03 -20.02 -2.97
N SER A 120 -10.96 -21.29 -2.59
CA SER A 120 -9.87 -22.20 -2.87
C SER A 120 -10.43 -23.50 -3.44
N ILE A 121 -9.54 -24.43 -3.82
CA ILE A 121 -9.94 -25.75 -4.34
C ILE A 121 -10.91 -26.49 -3.40
N ILE A 122 -10.79 -26.29 -2.09
CA ILE A 122 -11.49 -27.07 -1.07
C ILE A 122 -12.49 -26.26 -0.24
N THR A 123 -12.46 -24.94 -0.32
CA THR A 123 -13.26 -24.07 0.56
C THR A 123 -13.72 -22.81 -0.14
N LYS A 124 -14.92 -22.37 0.20
CA LYS A 124 -15.44 -21.05 -0.13
C LYS A 124 -16.09 -20.46 1.10
N PHE A 125 -15.76 -19.22 1.43
CA PHE A 125 -16.39 -18.52 2.54
C PHE A 125 -16.44 -17.02 2.28
N ASP A 126 -17.48 -16.40 2.83
CA ASP A 126 -17.67 -14.96 2.88
C ASP A 126 -17.32 -14.46 4.28
N GLN A 127 -16.73 -13.28 4.35
CA GLN A 127 -16.36 -12.64 5.59
C GLN A 127 -16.53 -11.13 5.48
N THR A 128 -17.28 -10.56 6.42
CA THR A 128 -17.27 -9.13 6.70
C THR A 128 -16.29 -8.86 7.82
N TYR A 129 -15.40 -7.89 7.64
CA TYR A 129 -14.51 -7.44 8.71
C TYR A 129 -14.29 -5.93 8.69
N ALA A 130 -14.04 -5.39 9.87
CA ALA A 130 -13.63 -4.02 10.08
C ALA A 130 -12.15 -3.99 10.48
N TYR A 131 -11.42 -2.99 10.00
CA TYR A 131 -10.08 -2.70 10.48
C TYR A 131 -9.86 -1.21 10.65
N GLU A 132 -8.92 -0.90 11.54
CA GLU A 132 -8.42 0.43 11.79
C GLU A 132 -6.93 0.47 11.41
N ILE A 133 -6.53 1.59 10.79
CA ILE A 133 -5.12 1.94 10.57
C ILE A 133 -4.90 3.31 11.20
N ALA A 134 -4.03 3.35 12.20
CA ALA A 134 -3.61 4.58 12.85
C ALA A 134 -2.17 4.89 12.44
N CYS A 135 -1.97 6.03 11.78
CA CYS A 135 -0.68 6.51 11.30
C CYS A 135 -0.24 7.77 12.05
N LEU A 136 1.04 7.84 12.40
CA LEU A 136 1.71 9.06 12.85
C LEU A 136 2.55 9.61 11.70
N VAL A 137 2.44 10.91 11.42
CA VAL A 137 3.37 11.58 10.50
C VAL A 137 4.68 11.83 11.23
N GLU A 138 5.71 11.04 10.92
CA GLU A 138 6.97 11.03 11.67
C GLU A 138 7.94 12.11 11.17
N SER A 139 8.04 12.26 9.85
CA SER A 139 8.98 13.17 9.22
C SER A 139 8.61 13.45 7.76
N GLU A 140 9.31 14.38 7.14
CA GLU A 140 9.25 14.63 5.70
C GLU A 140 10.65 14.72 5.11
N LEU A 141 10.75 14.34 3.83
CA LEU A 141 12.00 14.30 3.07
C LEU A 141 11.70 14.58 1.59
N PRO A 142 12.69 15.02 0.79
CA PRO A 142 12.56 15.02 -0.66
C PRO A 142 12.19 13.62 -1.18
N ALA A 143 11.22 13.52 -2.07
CA ALA A 143 10.84 12.22 -2.65
C ALA A 143 12.00 11.60 -3.45
N SER A 144 12.91 12.44 -3.97
CA SER A 144 14.16 12.05 -4.64
C SER A 144 15.07 11.17 -3.78
N ASP A 145 15.01 11.30 -2.45
CA ASP A 145 15.81 10.48 -1.53
C ASP A 145 15.31 9.02 -1.50
N LEU A 146 14.04 8.78 -1.85
CA LEU A 146 13.49 7.43 -2.03
C LEU A 146 13.85 6.85 -3.40
N HIS A 147 13.75 7.67 -4.45
CA HIS A 147 14.15 7.32 -5.81
C HIS A 147 14.35 8.60 -6.65
N PRO A 148 15.43 8.73 -7.44
CA PRO A 148 15.78 9.99 -8.12
C PRO A 148 14.75 10.48 -9.14
N ALA A 149 13.89 9.59 -9.65
CA ALA A 149 12.80 9.98 -10.55
C ALA A 149 11.57 10.53 -9.82
N LEU A 150 11.46 10.41 -8.49
CA LEU A 150 10.30 10.94 -7.76
C LEU A 150 10.46 12.44 -7.50
N LEU A 151 9.35 13.16 -7.62
CA LEU A 151 9.25 14.60 -7.46
C LEU A 151 8.52 14.97 -6.16
N GLY A 152 8.77 16.19 -5.68
CA GLY A 152 8.10 16.75 -4.52
C GLY A 152 8.59 16.19 -3.19
N VAL A 153 7.67 16.15 -2.22
CA VAL A 153 7.93 15.75 -0.83
C VAL A 153 7.32 14.38 -0.55
N ALA A 154 8.05 13.57 0.22
CA ALA A 154 7.56 12.33 0.79
C ALA A 154 7.43 12.48 2.31
N LYS A 155 6.27 12.14 2.86
CA LYS A 155 6.00 12.13 4.30
C LYS A 155 6.08 10.70 4.81
N ARG A 156 6.93 10.47 5.82
CA ARG A 156 7.07 9.16 6.46
C ARG A 156 5.92 8.97 7.46
N LEU A 157 5.21 7.87 7.31
CA LEU A 157 4.07 7.50 8.15
C LEU A 157 4.38 6.18 8.87
N GLY A 158 4.42 6.22 10.20
CA GLY A 158 4.47 5.03 11.04
C GLY A 158 3.04 4.59 11.36
N CYS A 159 2.61 3.45 10.82
CA CYS A 159 1.23 2.99 10.91
C CYS A 159 1.10 1.68 11.69
N ALA A 160 0.18 1.66 12.66
CA ALA A 160 -0.25 0.45 13.35
C ALA A 160 -1.63 0.02 12.81
N SER A 161 -1.86 -1.29 12.71
CA SER A 161 -3.16 -1.83 12.34
C SER A 161 -3.66 -2.80 13.41
N ASP A 162 -4.94 -2.67 13.74
CA ASP A 162 -5.51 -3.40 14.87
C ASP A 162 -5.79 -4.87 14.54
N ARG A 163 -6.00 -5.23 13.27
CA ARG A 163 -6.33 -6.60 12.80
C ARG A 163 -6.05 -6.78 11.30
N PRO A 164 -5.81 -8.01 10.80
CA PRO A 164 -5.74 -9.31 11.49
C PRO A 164 -4.35 -9.66 12.07
N GLN A 165 -3.40 -8.74 12.03
CA GLN A 165 -2.00 -8.97 12.45
C GLN A 165 -1.63 -8.04 13.61
N LYS A 166 -2.19 -8.31 14.79
CA LYS A 166 -1.84 -7.60 16.03
C LYS A 166 -0.31 -7.60 16.21
N GLY A 167 0.27 -6.43 16.45
CA GLY A 167 1.73 -6.27 16.54
C GLY A 167 2.45 -6.04 15.20
N ARG A 168 1.71 -5.77 14.10
CA ARG A 168 2.29 -5.30 12.84
C ARG A 168 2.37 -3.77 12.81
N THR A 169 3.56 -3.26 12.53
CA THR A 169 3.80 -1.86 12.25
C THR A 169 4.30 -1.73 10.83
N ASP A 170 3.56 -1.01 10.01
CA ASP A 170 3.93 -0.72 8.63
C ASP A 170 4.45 0.72 8.54
N VAL A 171 5.49 0.91 7.74
CA VAL A 171 6.00 2.24 7.41
C VAL A 171 5.64 2.52 5.96
N TYR A 172 4.87 3.59 5.79
CA TYR A 172 4.53 4.13 4.49
C TYR A 172 5.28 5.43 4.24
N PHE A 173 5.52 5.73 2.96
CA PHE A 173 5.93 7.04 2.52
C PHE A 173 4.82 7.58 1.62
N TYR A 174 4.14 8.64 2.09
CA TYR A 174 3.14 9.36 1.31
C TYR A 174 3.83 10.35 0.37
N LEU A 175 3.76 10.06 -0.92
CA LEU A 175 4.30 10.88 -2.00
C LEU A 175 3.28 11.96 -2.35
N GLU A 176 3.51 13.18 -1.86
CA GLU A 176 2.50 14.26 -1.86
C GLU A 176 2.07 14.64 -3.29
N ASP A 177 3.03 14.79 -4.20
CA ASP A 177 2.75 15.17 -5.58
C ASP A 177 2.03 14.06 -6.39
N TYR A 178 1.99 12.83 -5.87
CA TYR A 178 1.33 11.69 -6.52
C TYR A 178 0.08 11.23 -5.75
N ALA A 179 -0.23 11.85 -4.61
CA ALA A 179 -1.29 11.45 -3.70
C ALA A 179 -1.29 9.93 -3.40
N PHE A 180 -0.11 9.33 -3.19
CA PHE A 180 0.06 7.89 -3.07
C PHE A 180 1.04 7.51 -1.95
N ALA A 181 0.63 6.60 -1.07
CA ALA A 181 1.43 6.02 -0.01
C ALA A 181 2.02 4.68 -0.44
N VAL A 182 3.35 4.58 -0.41
CA VAL A 182 4.07 3.35 -0.70
C VAL A 182 4.58 2.72 0.61
N ARG A 183 4.24 1.45 0.85
CA ARG A 183 4.78 0.68 1.98
C ARG A 183 6.21 0.25 1.70
N LEU A 184 7.15 0.70 2.53
CA LEU A 184 8.57 0.37 2.41
C LEU A 184 9.15 -0.40 3.60
N GLU A 185 8.47 -0.43 4.75
CA GLU A 185 8.89 -1.31 5.85
C GLU A 185 7.67 -1.98 6.47
N THR A 186 7.83 -3.23 6.87
CA THR A 186 6.84 -3.96 7.67
C THR A 186 7.57 -4.65 8.80
N ALA A 187 7.25 -4.29 10.03
CA ALA A 187 7.75 -4.92 11.23
C ALA A 187 6.64 -5.72 11.90
N PHE A 188 7.01 -6.87 12.46
CA PHE A 188 6.18 -7.59 13.42
C PHE A 188 6.93 -7.59 14.74
N GLU A 189 6.21 -7.43 15.85
CA GLU A 189 6.77 -7.36 17.21
C GLU A 189 7.75 -8.51 17.54
N SER A 190 7.63 -9.65 16.86
CA SER A 190 8.47 -10.85 17.05
C SER A 190 9.43 -11.17 15.88
N ARG A 191 9.54 -10.33 14.84
CA ARG A 191 10.38 -10.61 13.65
C ARG A 191 11.20 -9.39 13.22
N ARG A 192 12.31 -9.65 12.54
CA ARG A 192 13.07 -8.59 11.86
C ARG A 192 12.14 -7.88 10.85
N PRO A 193 12.25 -6.55 10.72
CA PRO A 193 11.45 -5.81 9.76
C PRO A 193 11.85 -6.20 8.34
N THR A 194 10.86 -6.48 7.51
CA THR A 194 11.04 -6.57 6.06
C THR A 194 11.13 -5.15 5.52
N LYS A 195 12.22 -4.85 4.80
CA LYS A 195 12.44 -3.54 4.19
C LYS A 195 12.44 -3.65 2.69
N TYR A 196 11.93 -2.62 2.03
CA TYR A 196 11.88 -2.52 0.58
C TYR A 196 12.57 -1.26 0.12
N ARG A 197 13.16 -1.33 -1.08
CA ARG A 197 13.68 -0.18 -1.80
C ARG A 197 12.94 -0.03 -3.12
N ILE A 198 12.61 1.20 -3.48
CA ILE A 198 12.09 1.52 -4.82
C ILE A 198 13.24 1.41 -5.83
N THR A 199 13.05 0.60 -6.87
CA THR A 199 14.09 0.29 -7.87
C THR A 199 13.77 0.79 -9.26
N GLU A 200 12.49 1.00 -9.58
CA GLU A 200 12.06 1.57 -10.85
C GLU A 200 10.83 2.45 -10.63
N VAL A 201 10.81 3.61 -11.28
CA VAL A 201 9.67 4.52 -11.33
C VAL A 201 9.47 4.99 -12.76
N ARG A 202 8.22 4.97 -13.23
CA ARG A 202 7.77 5.60 -14.48
C ARG A 202 6.61 6.53 -14.17
N GLN A 203 6.61 7.71 -14.76
CA GLN A 203 5.60 8.74 -14.53
C GLN A 203 5.30 9.53 -15.81
N GLU A 204 4.16 10.22 -15.83
CA GLU A 204 3.76 11.22 -16.84
C GLU A 204 3.98 12.66 -16.33
#